data_AF-A0A372M1Z2-F1
#
_entry.id   AF-A0A372M1Z2-F1
#
_cell.length_a   1.000
_cell.length_b   1.000
_cell.length_c   1.000
_cell.angle_alpha   90.00
_cell.angle_beta   90.00
_cell.angle_gamma   90.00
#
_symmetry.space_group_name_H-M   'P 1'
#
loop_
_entity.id
_entity.type
_entity.pdbx_description
1 polymer ?
#
loop_
_entity_poly.entity_id
_entity_poly.type
_entity_poly.pdbx_seq_one_letter_code
_entity_poly.pdbx_strand_id
1 'polypeptide(L)'
;MNARTAIGRYGEKLAARRLTEAGMTILAQNWRPGRSGEIDIVALDGDALVICEVKTRSAARAAAPGGRGGGAYEHPDDGTYEHPMAAVTQAKAERLRELAEHWICRHGGPPDGGVRIDVVGVLLPARGAPVVEHARGVA
;
A
#
# COMPACT_ATOMS: atom_id res chain seq x y z
N MET A 1 -3.55 15.14 16.62
CA MET A 1 -3.25 14.11 15.59
C MET A 1 -3.91 14.53 14.29
N ASN A 2 -3.21 14.51 13.14
CA ASN A 2 -3.77 14.96 11.85
C ASN A 2 -4.73 13.90 11.28
N ALA A 3 -5.92 14.30 10.81
CA ALA A 3 -6.91 13.43 10.20
C ALA A 3 -6.35 12.60 9.02
N ARG A 4 -5.38 13.13 8.27
CA ARG A 4 -4.70 12.40 7.18
C ARG A 4 -3.95 11.17 7.70
N THR A 5 -3.21 11.35 8.81
CA THR A 5 -2.42 10.29 9.44
C THR A 5 -3.32 9.23 10.04
N ALA A 6 -4.44 9.63 10.66
CA ALA A 6 -5.41 8.68 11.20
C ALA A 6 -6.05 7.81 10.10
N ILE A 7 -6.40 8.41 8.96
CA ILE A 7 -6.94 7.68 7.80
C ILE A 7 -5.91 6.73 7.21
N GLY A 8 -4.65 7.17 7.04
CA GLY A 8 -3.57 6.30 6.56
C GLY A 8 -3.40 5.06 7.44
N ARG A 9 -3.25 5.27 8.76
CA ARG A 9 -3.14 4.17 9.74
C ARG A 9 -4.36 3.24 9.75
N TYR A 10 -5.56 3.78 9.55
CA TYR A 10 -6.76 2.94 9.45
C TYR A 10 -6.72 2.08 8.20
N GLY A 11 -6.29 2.63 7.06
CA GLY A 11 -6.13 1.85 5.84
C GLY A 11 -5.04 0.79 5.93
N GLU A 12 -3.90 1.09 6.56
CA GLU A 12 -2.85 0.09 6.84
C GLU A 12 -3.39 -1.08 7.67
N LYS A 13 -4.21 -0.81 8.69
CA LYS A 13 -4.87 -1.87 9.48
C LYS A 13 -5.78 -2.75 8.62
N LEU A 14 -6.57 -2.14 7.73
CA LEU A 14 -7.45 -2.88 6.82
C LEU A 14 -6.64 -3.70 5.81
N ALA A 15 -5.54 -3.15 5.30
CA ALA A 15 -4.63 -3.85 4.40
C ALA A 15 -3.98 -5.06 5.09
N ALA A 16 -3.42 -4.87 6.29
CA ALA A 16 -2.82 -5.96 7.07
C ALA A 16 -3.83 -7.08 7.34
N ARG A 17 -5.08 -6.73 7.67
CA ARG A 17 -6.16 -7.71 7.84
C ARG A 17 -6.41 -8.49 6.55
N ARG A 18 -6.57 -7.80 5.41
CA ARG A 18 -6.84 -8.43 4.12
C ARG A 18 -5.73 -9.37 3.64
N LEU A 19 -4.47 -9.01 3.91
CA LEU A 19 -3.30 -9.85 3.61
C LEU A 19 -3.26 -11.08 4.52
N THR A 20 -3.57 -10.92 5.81
CA THR A 20 -3.66 -12.04 6.77
C THR A 20 -4.79 -13.00 6.37
N GLU A 21 -5.97 -12.48 6.01
CA GLU A 21 -7.09 -13.26 5.49
C GLU A 21 -6.74 -13.98 4.18
N ALA A 22 -5.76 -13.47 3.41
CA ALA A 22 -5.24 -14.11 2.21
C ALA A 22 -4.15 -15.18 2.50
N GLY A 23 -3.89 -15.49 3.78
CA GLY A 23 -2.92 -16.49 4.21
C GLY A 23 -1.50 -15.98 4.44
N MET A 24 -1.27 -14.65 4.34
CA MET A 24 0.06 -14.08 4.52
C MET A 24 0.39 -13.84 6.00
N THR A 25 1.67 -13.96 6.35
CA THR A 25 2.15 -13.62 7.69
C THR A 25 2.72 -12.20 7.71
N ILE A 26 2.17 -11.31 8.52
CA ILE A 26 2.71 -9.95 8.66
C ILE A 26 3.99 -9.96 9.50
N LEU A 27 5.10 -9.52 8.93
CA LEU A 27 6.39 -9.40 9.61
C LEU A 27 6.59 -8.01 10.24
N ALA A 28 6.16 -6.96 9.54
CA ALA A 28 6.21 -5.59 10.04
C ALA A 28 5.18 -4.69 9.38
N GLN A 29 4.86 -3.59 10.06
CA GLN A 29 4.05 -2.49 9.52
C GLN A 29 4.78 -1.17 9.81
N ASN A 30 4.68 -0.19 8.91
CA ASN A 30 5.37 1.10 9.00
C ASN A 30 6.88 0.96 9.26
N TRP A 31 7.53 0.01 8.59
CA TRP A 31 8.94 -0.29 8.82
C TRP A 31 9.83 0.78 8.20
N ARG A 32 10.84 1.24 8.95
CA ARG A 32 11.78 2.28 8.53
C ARG A 32 13.21 1.86 8.86
N PRO A 33 14.11 1.68 7.87
CA PRO A 33 15.52 1.37 8.12
C PRO A 33 16.36 2.61 8.49
N GLY A 34 15.74 3.78 8.60
CA GLY A 34 16.40 5.06 8.82
C GLY A 34 15.63 6.19 8.14
N ARG A 35 16.35 7.10 7.46
CA ARG A 35 15.75 8.22 6.70
C ARG A 35 15.49 7.91 5.23
N SER A 36 15.86 6.73 4.75
CA SER A 36 15.79 6.33 3.32
C SER A 36 14.36 6.09 2.81
N GLY A 37 13.41 5.86 3.71
CA GLY A 37 12.01 5.64 3.35
C GLY A 37 11.26 4.82 4.38
N GLU A 38 10.11 4.33 3.97
CA GLU A 38 9.31 3.39 4.75
C GLU A 38 8.70 2.33 3.85
N ILE A 39 8.45 1.17 4.45
CA ILE A 39 7.61 0.13 3.89
C ILE A 39 6.34 0.10 4.73
N ASP A 40 5.18 0.24 4.10
CA ASP A 40 3.90 0.24 4.83
C ASP A 40 3.65 -1.12 5.48
N ILE A 41 3.84 -2.21 4.74
CA ILE A 41 3.70 -3.58 5.26
C ILE A 41 4.78 -4.49 4.66
N VAL A 42 5.40 -5.29 5.52
CA VAL A 42 6.26 -6.42 5.12
C VAL A 42 5.58 -7.70 5.54
N ALA A 43 5.45 -8.66 4.62
CA ALA A 43 4.77 -9.93 4.87
C ALA A 43 5.51 -11.12 4.23
N LEU A 44 5.12 -12.34 4.60
CA LEU A 44 5.48 -13.58 3.93
C LEU A 44 4.25 -14.20 3.27
N ASP A 45 4.43 -14.65 2.03
CA ASP A 45 3.47 -15.44 1.27
C ASP A 45 4.18 -16.71 0.80
N GLY A 46 4.02 -17.80 1.57
CA GLY A 46 4.87 -18.98 1.43
C GLY A 46 6.33 -18.64 1.78
N ASP A 47 7.23 -18.89 0.85
CA ASP A 47 8.66 -18.61 0.92
C ASP A 47 9.05 -17.25 0.30
N ALA A 48 8.10 -16.47 -0.20
CA ALA A 48 8.35 -15.15 -0.78
C ALA A 48 8.21 -14.02 0.25
N LEU A 49 9.15 -13.07 0.21
CA LEU A 49 9.03 -11.80 0.94
C LEU A 49 8.17 -10.83 0.14
N VAL A 50 7.11 -10.33 0.77
CA VAL A 50 6.17 -9.40 0.14
C VAL A 50 6.35 -8.00 0.73
N ILE A 51 6.67 -7.05 -0.14
CA ILE A 51 6.75 -5.63 0.15
C ILE A 51 5.46 -4.98 -0.33
N CYS A 52 4.62 -4.55 0.61
CA CYS A 52 3.29 -4.03 0.32
C CYS A 52 3.24 -2.52 0.54
N GLU A 53 2.84 -1.79 -0.49
CA GLU A 53 2.45 -0.38 -0.41
C GLU A 53 0.93 -0.26 -0.20
N VAL A 54 0.49 0.59 0.72
CA VAL A 54 -0.92 0.81 1.04
C VAL A 54 -1.37 2.19 0.57
N LYS A 55 -2.35 2.21 -0.33
CA LYS A 55 -2.95 3.46 -0.83
C LYS A 55 -4.36 3.62 -0.28
N THR A 56 -4.50 4.52 0.69
CA THR A 56 -5.80 4.84 1.28
C THR A 56 -6.42 6.09 0.65
N ARG A 57 -7.71 6.02 0.32
CA ARG A 57 -8.52 7.16 -0.15
C ARG A 57 -9.83 7.23 0.62
N SER A 58 -10.31 8.45 0.87
CA SER A 58 -11.51 8.74 1.64
C SER A 58 -12.39 9.74 0.92
N ALA A 59 -13.65 9.37 0.69
CA ALA A 59 -14.65 10.22 0.03
C ALA A 59 -14.90 11.53 0.82
N ALA A 60 -14.94 11.44 2.16
CA ALA A 60 -15.10 12.61 3.03
C ALA A 60 -13.98 13.66 2.87
N ARG A 61 -12.78 13.23 2.44
CA ARG A 61 -11.65 14.13 2.14
C ARG A 61 -11.67 14.70 0.73
N ALA A 62 -12.22 13.98 -0.24
CA ALA A 62 -12.36 14.47 -1.62
C ALA A 62 -13.33 15.66 -1.68
N ALA A 63 -14.36 15.67 -0.83
CA ALA A 63 -15.36 16.74 -0.75
C ALA A 63 -14.91 17.98 0.07
N ALA A 64 -13.70 17.99 0.65
CA ALA A 64 -13.24 19.11 1.48
C ALA A 64 -12.71 20.28 0.61
N PRO A 65 -13.08 21.55 0.89
CA PRO A 65 -12.58 22.71 0.15
C PRO A 65 -11.04 22.81 0.19
N GLY A 66 -10.39 22.92 -0.97
CA GLY A 66 -8.93 22.97 -1.08
C GLY A 66 -8.22 21.59 -1.00
N GLY A 67 -8.98 20.49 -0.95
CA GLY A 67 -8.42 19.16 -1.10
C GLY A 67 -7.79 18.99 -2.48
N ARG A 68 -6.46 19.07 -2.60
CA ARG A 68 -5.77 18.44 -3.73
C ARG A 68 -6.06 16.94 -3.63
N GLY A 69 -7.08 16.49 -4.37
CA GLY A 69 -7.36 15.08 -4.59
C GLY A 69 -6.07 14.45 -5.09
N GLY A 70 -5.41 13.72 -4.20
CA GLY A 70 -4.11 13.13 -4.50
C GLY A 70 -4.31 12.07 -5.55
N GLY A 71 -4.05 12.40 -6.81
CA GLY A 71 -3.96 11.47 -7.93
C GLY A 71 -5.14 10.52 -8.01
N ALA A 72 -6.22 11.05 -8.59
CA ALA A 72 -7.17 10.40 -9.49
C ALA A 72 -8.20 9.43 -8.83
N TYR A 73 -9.49 9.39 -9.24
CA TYR A 73 -10.04 9.41 -10.59
C TYR A 73 -11.53 9.84 -10.64
N GLU A 74 -11.84 10.93 -11.35
CA GLU A 74 -13.01 11.12 -12.21
C GLU A 74 -12.52 11.98 -13.39
N HIS A 75 -12.66 11.52 -14.63
CA HIS A 75 -12.56 12.42 -15.78
C HIS A 75 -13.82 13.32 -15.71
N PRO A 76 -13.70 14.66 -15.59
CA PRO A 76 -14.84 15.52 -15.31
C PRO A 76 -15.93 15.51 -16.38
N ASP A 77 -15.66 14.90 -17.54
CA ASP A 77 -16.52 14.96 -18.73
C ASP A 77 -17.17 13.62 -19.13
N ASP A 78 -16.73 12.45 -18.64
CA ASP A 78 -17.28 11.15 -19.13
C ASP A 78 -17.36 9.98 -18.12
N GLY A 79 -16.87 10.13 -16.88
CA GLY A 79 -16.99 9.10 -15.84
C GLY A 79 -16.14 7.84 -16.06
N THR A 80 -15.10 7.89 -16.91
CA THR A 80 -14.19 6.75 -17.08
C THR A 80 -13.25 6.54 -15.88
N TYR A 81 -13.10 5.28 -15.49
CA TYR A 81 -12.39 4.81 -14.29
C TYR A 81 -10.96 4.44 -14.63
N GLU A 82 -9.98 5.04 -13.96
CA GLU A 82 -8.63 4.47 -13.90
C GLU A 82 -8.43 3.89 -12.48
N HIS A 83 -7.81 2.71 -12.44
CA HIS A 83 -7.82 1.85 -11.27
C HIS A 83 -6.89 2.41 -10.16
N PRO A 84 -7.20 2.29 -8.85
CA PRO A 84 -6.25 2.56 -7.77
C PRO A 84 -4.97 1.70 -7.81
N MET A 85 -4.96 0.69 -8.68
CA MET A 85 -3.82 -0.15 -9.06
C MET A 85 -3.00 0.41 -10.23
N ALA A 86 -3.27 1.65 -10.69
CA ALA A 86 -2.45 2.34 -11.68
C ALA A 86 -0.97 2.12 -11.34
N ALA A 87 -0.24 1.63 -12.35
CA ALA A 87 1.04 0.96 -12.20
C ALA A 87 1.93 1.70 -11.20
N VAL A 88 2.52 0.96 -10.26
CA VAL A 88 3.58 1.51 -9.42
C VAL A 88 4.61 2.10 -10.37
N THR A 89 4.83 3.41 -10.28
CA THR A 89 5.78 4.06 -11.18
C THR A 89 7.14 3.38 -11.04
N GLN A 90 7.91 3.34 -12.12
CA GLN A 90 9.22 2.69 -12.09
C GLN A 90 10.10 3.20 -10.93
N ALA A 91 10.15 4.51 -10.73
CA ALA A 91 10.87 5.13 -9.62
C ALA A 91 10.36 4.67 -8.22
N LYS A 92 9.05 4.43 -8.08
CA LYS A 92 8.50 3.91 -6.83
C LYS A 92 8.84 2.44 -6.65
N ALA A 93 8.81 1.64 -7.72
CA ALA A 93 9.23 0.25 -7.68
C ALA A 93 10.72 0.12 -7.31
N GLU A 94 11.60 0.91 -7.93
CA GLU A 94 13.03 0.96 -7.61
C GLU A 94 13.26 1.27 -6.13
N ARG A 95 12.59 2.29 -5.59
CA ARG A 95 12.68 2.61 -4.16
C ARG A 95 12.20 1.48 -3.25
N LEU A 96 11.13 0.77 -3.62
CA LEU A 96 10.65 -0.37 -2.85
C LEU A 96 11.63 -1.55 -2.90
N ARG A 97 12.32 -1.76 -4.04
CA ARG A 97 13.40 -2.76 -4.15
C ARG A 97 14.58 -2.42 -3.24
N GLU A 98 15.04 -1.17 -3.22
CA GLU A 98 16.10 -0.71 -2.30
C GLU A 98 15.72 -0.96 -0.83
N LEU A 99 14.47 -0.65 -0.46
CA LEU A 99 13.98 -0.91 0.90
C LEU A 99 13.89 -2.40 1.24
N ALA A 100 13.55 -3.25 0.25
CA ALA A 100 13.56 -4.70 0.41
C ALA A 100 14.97 -5.23 0.66
N GLU A 101 15.98 -4.72 -0.05
CA GLU A 101 17.38 -5.07 0.18
C GLU A 101 17.83 -4.69 1.60
N HIS A 102 17.43 -3.52 2.09
CA HIS A 102 17.68 -3.13 3.49
C HIS A 102 17.00 -4.08 4.48
N TRP A 103 15.79 -4.54 4.19
CA TRP A 103 15.10 -5.52 5.02
C TRP A 103 15.88 -6.84 5.06
N ILE A 104 16.24 -7.37 3.89
CA ILE A 104 17.00 -8.60 3.72
C ILE A 104 18.33 -8.56 4.47
N CYS A 105 19.11 -7.50 4.29
CA CYS A 105 20.41 -7.31 4.94
C CYS A 105 20.29 -7.33 6.48
N ARG A 106 19.20 -6.77 7.02
CA ARG A 106 18.97 -6.73 8.47
C ARG A 106 18.44 -8.04 9.06
N HIS A 107 17.79 -8.88 8.25
CA HIS A 107 17.05 -10.06 8.73
C HIS A 107 17.61 -11.41 8.26
N GLY A 108 18.84 -11.42 7.72
CA GLY A 108 19.63 -12.67 7.59
C GLY A 108 19.69 -13.27 6.19
N GLY A 109 19.34 -12.54 5.13
CA GLY A 109 19.54 -12.98 3.75
C GLY A 109 18.25 -13.04 2.92
N PRO A 110 18.39 -13.25 1.59
CA PRO A 110 17.26 -13.23 0.68
C PRO A 110 16.35 -14.44 0.93
N PRO A 111 15.02 -14.26 0.79
CA PRO A 111 14.06 -15.36 0.84
C PRO A 111 14.22 -16.32 -0.35
N ASP A 112 13.94 -17.60 -0.15
CA ASP A 112 14.02 -18.62 -1.22
C ASP A 112 13.00 -18.36 -2.35
N GLY A 113 11.80 -17.91 -2.00
CA GLY A 113 10.73 -17.57 -2.96
C GLY A 113 10.90 -16.19 -3.62
N GLY A 114 12.01 -15.51 -3.36
CA GLY A 114 12.30 -14.18 -3.89
C GLY A 114 11.47 -13.05 -3.25
N VAL A 115 11.56 -11.86 -3.85
CA VAL A 115 10.88 -10.65 -3.38
C VAL A 115 9.77 -10.29 -4.34
N ARG A 116 8.58 -10.02 -3.80
CA ARG A 116 7.41 -9.56 -4.55
C ARG A 116 6.97 -8.18 -4.05
N ILE A 117 6.69 -7.28 -4.98
CA ILE A 117 6.11 -5.98 -4.66
C ILE A 117 4.61 -6.03 -4.93
N ASP A 118 3.82 -5.78 -3.89
CA ASP A 118 2.37 -5.79 -3.93
C ASP A 118 1.81 -4.38 -3.60
N VAL A 119 0.57 -4.11 -4.02
CA VAL A 119 -0.16 -2.89 -3.65
C VAL A 119 -1.50 -3.26 -3.06
N VAL A 120 -1.86 -2.60 -1.96
CA VAL A 120 -3.21 -2.70 -1.38
C VAL A 120 -3.91 -1.36 -1.50
N GLY A 121 -5.00 -1.34 -2.26
CA GLY A 121 -5.91 -0.20 -2.37
C GLY A 121 -6.98 -0.26 -1.28
N VAL A 122 -7.17 0.83 -0.55
CA VAL A 122 -8.24 0.96 0.46
C VAL A 122 -9.12 2.15 0.12
N LEU A 123 -10.39 1.86 -0.19
CA LEU A 123 -11.43 2.86 -0.42
C LEU A 123 -12.34 2.98 0.80
N LEU A 124 -12.38 4.19 1.37
CA LEU A 124 -13.27 4.55 2.47
C LEU A 124 -14.43 5.40 1.92
N PRO A 125 -15.59 4.80 1.61
CA PRO A 125 -16.74 5.54 1.13
C PRO A 125 -17.32 6.42 2.25
N ALA A 126 -18.12 7.43 1.88
CA ALA A 126 -18.80 8.28 2.86
C ALA A 126 -19.89 7.52 3.63
N ARG A 127 -20.43 6.45 3.04
CA ARG A 127 -21.41 5.52 3.63
C ARG A 127 -21.09 4.09 3.17
N GLY A 128 -21.32 3.10 4.02
CA GLY A 128 -21.07 1.69 3.71
C GLY A 128 -19.71 1.17 4.19
N ALA A 129 -19.43 -0.10 3.89
CA ALA A 129 -18.21 -0.77 4.32
C ALA A 129 -16.99 -0.34 3.48
N PRO A 130 -15.77 -0.31 4.05
CA PRO A 130 -14.55 -0.17 3.29
C PRO A 130 -14.37 -1.27 2.25
N VAL A 131 -13.84 -0.90 1.08
CA VAL A 131 -13.42 -1.86 0.05
C VAL A 131 -11.89 -1.95 0.06
N VAL A 132 -11.37 -3.18 0.05
CA VAL A 132 -9.93 -3.45 0.07
C VAL A 132 -9.58 -4.38 -1.09
N GLU A 133 -8.72 -3.90 -1.97
CA GLU A 133 -8.22 -4.62 -3.14
C GLU A 133 -6.73 -4.88 -3.01
N HIS A 134 -6.29 -6.07 -3.38
CA HIS A 134 -4.89 -6.48 -3.29
C HIS A 134 -4.38 -6.89 -4.68
N ALA A 135 -3.40 -6.15 -5.16
CA ALA A 135 -2.67 -6.40 -6.39
C ALA A 135 -1.34 -7.10 -6.07
N ARG A 136 -1.13 -8.28 -6.67
CA ARG A 136 0.12 -9.04 -6.51
C ARG A 136 1.10 -8.74 -7.65
N GLY A 137 2.39 -8.65 -7.33
CA GLY A 137 3.47 -8.64 -8.33
C GLY A 137 3.38 -7.48 -9.33
N VAL A 138 3.21 -6.25 -8.82
CA VAL A 138 3.01 -5.06 -9.67
C VAL A 138 4.30 -4.47 -10.23
N ALA A 139 5.46 -5.02 -9.86
CA ALA A 139 6.79 -4.63 -10.31
C ALA A 139 7.79 -5.78 -10.16
#